data_AF-A0A961XQ28-F1
#
_entry.id   AF-A0A961XQ28-F1
#
_cell.length_a   1.000
_cell.length_b   1.000
_cell.length_c   1.000
_cell.angle_alpha   90.00
_cell.angle_beta   90.00
_cell.angle_gamma   90.00
#
_symmetry.space_group_name_H-M   'P 1'
#
loop_
_entity.id
_entity.type
_entity.pdbx_description
1 polymer ?
#
loop_
_entity_poly.entity_id
_entity_poly.type
_entity_poly.pdbx_seq_one_letter_code
_entity_poly.pdbx_strand_id
1 'polypeptide(L)'
;TGSWNLFGKPAQTLVSLNVQAHDAQKHGAVPLLADARAGLAELGQALGSYKAGGDTVAAKANWFASVDPLTEAPGDGNALATDMQVVGAVQRAANGNTVAMCAAGTMPGELHKLWKAGRPGSYHMEYGFSCMGYEIAGAMGIKMAEPERDVICFTGDGTYMMANSEMATAAMMGISFTVVVTDNRGFGCINRLQMGTGGAEFNNLLKDAVHEQPSAIDFAKHAEAMGATSLKVGSIGELEAALAKRHMIKGPYVIVIDTDPYPSTPHGGTWWEVAVPEVSERETVREKRKAYEQAISKRGG
;
A
#
# COMPACT_ATOMS: atom_id res chain seq x y z
N THR A 1 6.24 7.96 -7.29
CA THR A 1 6.77 7.58 -8.61
C THR A 1 8.28 7.49 -8.53
N GLY A 2 8.85 6.32 -8.81
CA GLY A 2 10.30 6.19 -8.93
C GLY A 2 10.81 7.08 -10.08
N SER A 3 12.04 7.55 -9.96
CA SER A 3 12.68 8.34 -11.01
C SER A 3 12.67 7.58 -12.34
N TRP A 4 12.44 8.29 -13.44
CA TRP A 4 12.51 7.69 -14.79
C TRP A 4 13.87 7.12 -15.18
N ASN A 5 14.89 7.30 -14.34
CA ASN A 5 16.25 6.78 -14.54
C ASN A 5 16.30 5.25 -14.76
N LEU A 6 15.31 4.47 -14.30
CA LEU A 6 15.23 3.03 -14.58
C LEU A 6 15.15 2.73 -16.08
N PHE A 7 14.48 3.62 -16.83
CA PHE A 7 14.30 3.54 -18.28
C PHE A 7 15.32 4.40 -19.04
N GLY A 8 16.29 5.00 -18.36
CA GLY A 8 17.29 5.91 -18.94
C GLY A 8 18.34 5.23 -19.83
N LYS A 9 18.20 3.92 -20.14
CA LYS A 9 19.06 3.25 -21.12
C LYS A 9 18.51 3.51 -22.52
N PRO A 10 19.26 4.15 -23.43
CA PRO A 10 18.77 4.64 -24.73
C PRO A 10 18.33 3.56 -25.74
N ALA A 11 18.33 2.28 -25.36
CA ALA A 11 18.04 1.15 -26.23
C ALA A 11 16.68 0.46 -25.95
N GLN A 12 15.83 1.01 -25.09
CA GLN A 12 14.54 0.39 -24.76
C GLN A 12 13.40 1.08 -25.51
N THR A 13 12.70 0.33 -26.36
CA THR A 13 11.44 0.76 -26.97
C THR A 13 10.29 0.37 -26.04
N LEU A 14 9.57 1.36 -25.54
CA LEU A 14 8.32 1.16 -24.80
C LEU A 14 7.17 0.98 -25.79
N VAL A 15 6.32 -0.02 -25.54
CA VAL A 15 5.07 -0.23 -26.30
C VAL A 15 3.93 -0.18 -25.30
N SER A 16 2.90 0.62 -25.57
CA SER A 16 1.75 0.79 -24.67
C SER A 16 0.46 0.40 -25.39
N LEU A 17 -0.13 -0.71 -24.94
CA LEU A 17 -1.46 -1.16 -25.35
C LEU A 17 -2.50 -0.57 -24.40
N ASN A 18 -3.30 0.37 -24.89
CA ASN A 18 -4.27 1.07 -24.06
C ASN A 18 -5.52 1.44 -24.87
N VAL A 19 -6.67 1.55 -24.21
CA VAL A 19 -7.93 2.03 -24.82
C VAL A 19 -8.00 3.56 -24.89
N GLN A 20 -7.17 4.25 -24.11
CA GLN A 20 -7.09 5.72 -24.11
C GLN A 20 -5.88 6.20 -24.91
N ALA A 21 -6.12 7.03 -25.93
CA ALA A 21 -5.07 7.54 -26.80
C ALA A 21 -3.98 8.31 -26.04
N HIS A 22 -4.37 9.11 -25.05
CA HIS A 22 -3.45 9.85 -24.19
C HIS A 22 -2.50 8.91 -23.43
N ASP A 23 -3.03 7.80 -22.89
CA ASP A 23 -2.23 6.85 -22.11
C ASP A 23 -1.38 5.93 -23.00
N ALA A 24 -1.83 5.66 -24.24
CA ALA A 24 -1.07 4.90 -25.23
C ALA A 24 0.24 5.60 -25.64
N GLN A 25 0.30 6.94 -25.58
CA GLN A 25 1.48 7.72 -25.97
C GLN A 25 2.36 8.15 -24.79
N LYS A 26 1.95 7.84 -23.55
CA LYS A 26 2.70 8.24 -22.35
C LYS A 26 4.14 7.77 -22.43
N HIS A 27 5.05 8.67 -22.02
CA HIS A 27 6.49 8.43 -21.97
C HIS A 27 7.13 8.04 -23.31
N GLY A 28 6.59 8.54 -24.42
CA GLY A 28 7.15 8.31 -25.75
C GLY A 28 7.00 6.86 -26.22
N ALA A 29 6.08 6.09 -25.62
CA ALA A 29 5.81 4.72 -26.04
C ALA A 29 5.25 4.68 -27.48
N VAL A 30 5.53 3.59 -28.18
CA VAL A 30 4.83 3.23 -29.41
C VAL A 30 3.38 2.89 -29.04
N PRO A 31 2.40 3.69 -29.52
CA PRO A 31 1.02 3.53 -29.08
C PRO A 31 0.31 2.40 -29.82
N LEU A 32 -0.39 1.54 -29.08
CA LEU A 32 -1.36 0.58 -29.62
C LEU A 32 -2.72 0.89 -28.99
N LEU A 33 -3.63 1.49 -29.77
CA LEU A 33 -4.95 1.88 -29.31
C LEU A 33 -5.94 0.72 -29.47
N ALA A 34 -6.07 -0.14 -28.46
CA ALA A 34 -7.04 -1.23 -28.47
C ALA A 34 -7.40 -1.70 -27.06
N ASP A 35 -8.50 -2.46 -26.96
CA ASP A 35 -8.81 -3.25 -25.77
C ASP A 35 -7.67 -4.23 -25.47
N ALA A 36 -7.33 -4.41 -24.18
CA ALA A 36 -6.19 -5.23 -23.79
C ALA A 36 -6.35 -6.70 -24.21
N ARG A 37 -7.57 -7.27 -24.12
CA ARG A 37 -7.82 -8.65 -24.53
C ARG A 37 -7.71 -8.79 -26.04
N ALA A 38 -8.39 -7.91 -26.80
CA ALA A 38 -8.36 -7.94 -28.25
C ALA A 38 -6.94 -7.71 -28.80
N GLY A 39 -6.26 -6.68 -28.32
CA GLY A 39 -4.90 -6.34 -28.75
C GLY A 39 -3.88 -7.43 -28.41
N LEU A 40 -3.95 -8.06 -27.22
CA LEU A 40 -3.06 -9.19 -26.90
C LEU A 40 -3.34 -10.43 -27.77
N ALA A 41 -4.59 -10.66 -28.17
CA ALA A 41 -4.93 -11.77 -29.06
C ALA A 41 -4.33 -11.56 -30.47
N GLU A 42 -4.47 -10.36 -31.04
CA GLU A 42 -3.88 -10.02 -32.34
C GLU A 42 -2.36 -10.03 -32.31
N LEU A 43 -1.75 -9.46 -31.26
CA LEU A 43 -0.30 -9.52 -31.04
C LEU A 43 0.18 -10.97 -30.94
N GLY A 44 -0.52 -11.83 -30.19
CA GLY A 44 -0.20 -13.24 -30.08
C GLY A 44 -0.22 -13.97 -31.41
N GLN A 45 -1.21 -13.69 -32.27
CA GLN A 45 -1.27 -14.24 -33.62
C GLN A 45 -0.12 -13.75 -34.51
N ALA A 46 0.17 -12.45 -34.48
CA ALA A 46 1.24 -11.85 -35.27
C ALA A 46 2.64 -12.33 -34.85
N LEU A 47 2.87 -12.56 -33.56
CA LEU A 47 4.13 -13.09 -33.03
C LEU A 47 4.36 -14.57 -33.40
N GLY A 48 3.29 -15.34 -33.62
CA GLY A 48 3.38 -16.76 -33.96
C GLY A 48 4.18 -17.56 -32.92
N SER A 49 5.30 -18.15 -33.33
CA SER A 49 6.17 -18.92 -32.43
C SER A 49 7.25 -18.09 -31.72
N TYR A 50 7.31 -16.77 -31.96
CA TYR A 50 8.31 -15.92 -31.32
C TYR A 50 8.11 -15.89 -29.80
N LYS A 51 9.22 -16.03 -29.07
CA LYS A 51 9.29 -15.81 -27.62
C LYS A 51 10.47 -14.92 -27.34
N ALA A 52 10.23 -13.81 -26.64
CA ALA A 52 11.31 -12.99 -26.13
C ALA A 52 12.17 -13.82 -25.15
N GLY A 53 13.47 -13.52 -25.10
CA GLY A 53 14.34 -14.09 -24.08
C GLY A 53 14.03 -13.56 -22.68
N GLY A 54 14.68 -14.15 -21.67
CA GLY A 54 14.50 -13.80 -20.26
C GLY A 54 13.69 -14.86 -19.50
N ASP A 55 13.94 -14.92 -18.20
CA ASP A 55 13.29 -15.88 -17.31
C ASP A 55 12.38 -15.13 -16.32
N THR A 56 11.10 -15.02 -16.68
CA THR A 56 10.10 -14.35 -15.84
C THR A 56 9.80 -15.12 -14.56
N VAL A 57 9.99 -16.45 -14.57
CA VAL A 57 9.81 -17.30 -13.40
C VAL A 57 10.92 -17.03 -12.39
N ALA A 58 12.18 -17.04 -12.85
CA ALA A 58 13.32 -16.69 -12.00
C ALA A 58 13.25 -15.22 -11.54
N ALA A 59 12.85 -14.28 -12.40
CA ALA A 59 12.70 -12.87 -12.01
C ALA A 59 11.68 -12.69 -10.87
N LYS A 60 10.53 -13.36 -10.96
CA LYS A 60 9.52 -13.37 -9.90
C LYS A 60 10.04 -14.03 -8.62
N ALA A 61 10.69 -15.18 -8.74
CA ALA A 61 11.27 -15.88 -7.59
C ALA A 61 12.36 -15.04 -6.89
N ASN A 62 13.22 -14.37 -7.65
CA ASN A 62 14.26 -13.48 -7.14
C ASN A 62 13.67 -12.26 -6.42
N TRP A 63 12.59 -11.67 -6.96
CA TRP A 63 11.88 -10.60 -6.27
C TRP A 63 11.33 -11.07 -4.93
N PHE A 64 10.61 -12.21 -4.92
CA PHE A 64 10.06 -12.78 -3.70
C PHE A 64 11.15 -13.08 -2.67
N ALA A 65 12.24 -13.73 -3.06
CA ALA A 65 13.37 -13.99 -2.17
C ALA A 65 13.98 -12.70 -1.57
N SER A 66 13.94 -11.58 -2.31
CA SER A 66 14.46 -10.30 -1.83
C SER A 66 13.55 -9.63 -0.80
N VAL A 67 12.23 -9.80 -0.92
CA VAL A 67 11.25 -9.11 -0.05
C VAL A 67 10.74 -9.98 1.10
N ASP A 68 10.85 -11.31 1.01
CA ASP A 68 10.36 -12.23 2.02
C ASP A 68 10.92 -11.95 3.43
N PRO A 69 12.23 -11.67 3.61
CA PRO A 69 12.79 -11.32 4.92
C PRO A 69 12.17 -10.06 5.56
N LEU A 70 11.61 -9.15 4.77
CA LEU A 70 10.95 -7.94 5.29
C LEU A 70 9.58 -8.26 5.91
N THR A 71 8.97 -9.36 5.49
CA THR A 71 7.61 -9.76 5.86
C THR A 71 7.57 -10.87 6.91
N GLU A 72 8.73 -11.40 7.30
CA GLU A 72 8.85 -12.38 8.36
C GLU A 72 8.38 -11.79 9.70
N ALA A 73 7.82 -12.64 10.57
CA ALA A 73 7.53 -12.20 11.93
C ALA A 73 8.84 -11.67 12.58
N PRO A 74 8.77 -10.63 13.43
CA PRO A 74 9.94 -10.22 14.18
C PRO A 74 10.48 -11.43 14.96
N GLY A 75 11.81 -11.50 15.09
CA GLY A 75 12.43 -12.41 16.05
C GLY A 75 12.11 -11.99 17.49
N ASP A 76 13.06 -12.16 18.40
CA ASP A 76 12.87 -11.76 19.79
C ASP A 76 13.00 -10.24 19.97
N GLY A 77 11.97 -9.58 20.50
CA GLY A 77 12.04 -8.17 20.85
C GLY A 77 10.71 -7.56 21.29
N ASN A 78 10.77 -6.59 22.21
CA ASN A 78 9.65 -5.75 22.63
C ASN A 78 9.47 -4.54 21.69
N ALA A 79 9.67 -4.76 20.38
CA ALA A 79 9.60 -3.72 19.36
C ALA A 79 8.19 -3.67 18.74
N LEU A 80 7.78 -2.48 18.30
CA LEU A 80 6.55 -2.34 17.53
C LEU A 80 6.67 -3.06 16.18
N ALA A 81 5.55 -3.59 15.69
CA ALA A 81 5.50 -4.23 14.39
C ALA A 81 5.78 -3.20 13.27
N THR A 82 6.41 -3.63 12.19
CA THR A 82 6.50 -2.82 10.97
C THR A 82 5.32 -3.11 10.03
N ASP A 83 4.98 -2.16 9.16
CA ASP A 83 3.93 -2.37 8.15
C ASP A 83 4.23 -3.59 7.26
N MET A 84 5.50 -3.86 6.95
CA MET A 84 5.93 -5.02 6.16
C MET A 84 5.61 -6.35 6.87
N GLN A 85 5.81 -6.39 8.19
CA GLN A 85 5.49 -7.56 9.01
C GLN A 85 3.99 -7.78 9.11
N VAL A 86 3.20 -6.70 9.20
CA VAL A 86 1.72 -6.77 9.16
C VAL A 86 1.25 -7.31 7.81
N VAL A 87 1.81 -6.84 6.69
CA VAL A 87 1.52 -7.38 5.36
C VAL A 87 1.84 -8.88 5.30
N GLY A 88 3.00 -9.29 5.83
CA GLY A 88 3.40 -10.70 5.91
C GLY A 88 2.43 -11.57 6.72
N ALA A 89 2.02 -11.09 7.90
CA ALA A 89 1.07 -11.77 8.76
C ALA A 89 -0.28 -12.01 8.06
N VAL A 90 -0.80 -10.96 7.41
CA VAL A 90 -2.04 -11.07 6.64
C VAL A 90 -1.87 -11.97 5.42
N GLN A 91 -0.73 -11.90 4.72
CA GLN A 91 -0.45 -12.75 3.56
C GLN A 91 -0.34 -14.24 3.93
N ARG A 92 0.21 -14.58 5.10
CA ARG A 92 0.25 -15.96 5.63
C ARG A 92 -1.12 -16.46 6.05
N ALA A 93 -1.99 -15.59 6.56
CA ALA A 93 -3.37 -15.93 6.92
C ALA A 93 -4.32 -15.98 5.71
N ALA A 94 -3.94 -15.36 4.59
CA ALA A 94 -4.72 -15.31 3.36
C ALA A 94 -4.76 -16.65 2.62
N ASN A 95 -5.78 -16.82 1.78
CA ASN A 95 -5.95 -17.96 0.90
C ASN A 95 -6.29 -17.50 -0.54
N GLY A 96 -6.51 -18.44 -1.46
CA GLY A 96 -6.83 -18.11 -2.87
C GLY A 96 -8.13 -17.31 -3.06
N ASN A 97 -8.98 -17.25 -2.03
CA ASN A 97 -10.22 -16.49 -2.03
C ASN A 97 -10.11 -15.11 -1.36
N THR A 98 -8.94 -14.76 -0.82
CA THR A 98 -8.72 -13.49 -0.14
C THR A 98 -8.64 -12.32 -1.13
N VAL A 99 -9.17 -11.17 -0.72
CA VAL A 99 -8.99 -9.86 -1.37
C VAL A 99 -8.30 -8.95 -0.37
N ALA A 100 -7.11 -8.44 -0.71
CA ALA A 100 -6.53 -7.31 0.00
C ALA A 100 -7.13 -6.02 -0.54
N MET A 101 -7.65 -5.18 0.36
CA MET A 101 -8.23 -3.87 0.05
C MET A 101 -7.49 -2.77 0.81
N CYS A 102 -7.07 -1.69 0.14
CA CYS A 102 -6.60 -0.45 0.78
C CYS A 102 -6.72 0.73 -0.21
N ALA A 103 -6.45 1.95 0.24
CA ALA A 103 -6.58 3.16 -0.58
C ALA A 103 -5.46 4.17 -0.35
N ALA A 104 -5.02 4.38 0.89
CA ALA A 104 -4.07 5.46 1.18
C ALA A 104 -3.06 5.13 2.29
N GLY A 105 -2.05 5.99 2.42
CA GLY A 105 -1.04 5.92 3.48
C GLY A 105 0.22 5.13 3.10
N THR A 106 0.87 4.51 4.09
CA THR A 106 2.03 3.64 3.84
C THR A 106 1.63 2.37 3.09
N MET A 107 0.44 1.84 3.39
CA MET A 107 -0.01 0.53 2.94
C MET A 107 -0.07 0.35 1.42
N PRO A 108 -0.57 1.30 0.60
CA PRO A 108 -0.51 1.16 -0.85
C PRO A 108 0.91 0.92 -1.38
N GLY A 109 1.91 1.60 -0.81
CA GLY A 109 3.31 1.44 -1.18
C GLY A 109 3.89 0.09 -0.76
N GLU A 110 3.65 -0.33 0.49
CA GLU A 110 4.14 -1.60 1.00
C GLU A 110 3.42 -2.79 0.37
N LEU A 111 2.09 -2.75 0.25
CA LEU A 111 1.32 -3.79 -0.43
C LEU A 111 1.70 -3.92 -1.90
N HIS A 112 2.01 -2.83 -2.61
CA HIS A 112 2.48 -2.90 -4.00
C HIS A 112 3.74 -3.76 -4.17
N LYS A 113 4.67 -3.65 -3.20
CA LYS A 113 5.97 -4.32 -3.23
C LYS A 113 5.88 -5.75 -2.69
N LEU A 114 5.07 -5.95 -1.66
CA LEU A 114 5.15 -7.12 -0.77
C LEU A 114 3.97 -8.08 -0.93
N TRP A 115 2.78 -7.62 -1.34
CA TRP A 115 1.60 -8.49 -1.47
C TRP A 115 1.73 -9.39 -2.69
N LYS A 116 1.63 -10.70 -2.46
CA LYS A 116 1.74 -11.73 -3.50
C LYS A 116 0.34 -12.07 -4.01
N ALA A 117 -0.22 -11.20 -4.85
CA ALA A 117 -1.54 -11.41 -5.43
C ALA A 117 -1.60 -12.74 -6.22
N GLY A 118 -2.58 -13.59 -5.88
CA GLY A 118 -2.70 -14.93 -6.45
C GLY A 118 -3.53 -14.99 -7.74
N ARG A 119 -4.47 -14.05 -7.93
CA ARG A 119 -5.38 -14.02 -9.09
C ARG A 119 -5.91 -12.61 -9.38
N PRO A 120 -6.42 -12.34 -10.59
CA PRO A 120 -7.21 -11.14 -10.84
C PRO A 120 -8.35 -11.01 -9.81
N GLY A 121 -8.53 -9.80 -9.27
CA GLY A 121 -9.51 -9.52 -8.23
C GLY A 121 -9.09 -9.89 -6.80
N SER A 122 -7.88 -10.41 -6.54
CA SER A 122 -7.38 -10.63 -5.17
C SER A 122 -6.66 -9.41 -4.56
N TYR A 123 -6.55 -8.32 -5.32
CA TYR A 123 -5.87 -7.10 -4.92
C TYR A 123 -6.67 -5.90 -5.42
N HIS A 124 -7.30 -5.19 -4.50
CA HIS A 124 -8.06 -3.99 -4.77
C HIS A 124 -7.33 -2.82 -4.10
N MET A 125 -6.80 -1.91 -4.91
CA MET A 125 -6.00 -0.80 -4.41
C MET A 125 -6.36 0.47 -5.14
N GLU A 126 -6.64 1.52 -4.39
CA GLU A 126 -6.82 2.84 -4.97
C GLU A 126 -5.45 3.53 -5.05
N TYR A 127 -5.06 3.95 -6.25
CA TYR A 127 -3.77 4.61 -6.51
C TYR A 127 -3.92 5.93 -7.26
N GLY A 128 -5.06 6.16 -7.89
CA GLY A 128 -5.27 7.30 -8.78
C GLY A 128 -5.45 8.58 -7.98
N PHE A 129 -6.45 8.60 -7.10
CA PHE A 129 -6.70 9.73 -6.20
C PHE A 129 -5.97 9.57 -4.86
N SER A 130 -5.60 8.34 -4.49
CA SER A 130 -5.14 7.95 -3.16
C SER A 130 -6.10 8.40 -2.05
N CYS A 131 -7.40 8.11 -2.25
CA CYS A 131 -8.50 8.61 -1.42
C CYS A 131 -8.48 8.04 0.00
N MET A 132 -8.06 8.83 0.98
CA MET A 132 -8.19 8.44 2.40
C MET A 132 -9.67 8.35 2.80
N GLY A 133 -10.01 7.33 3.58
CA GLY A 133 -11.37 7.02 4.02
C GLY A 133 -12.13 6.07 3.07
N TYR A 134 -11.59 5.75 1.89
CA TYR A 134 -12.25 4.82 0.97
C TYR A 134 -12.25 3.36 1.47
N GLU A 135 -11.32 2.98 2.34
CA GLU A 135 -11.00 1.58 2.61
C GLU A 135 -12.17 0.77 3.18
N ILE A 136 -12.90 1.30 4.16
CA ILE A 136 -14.04 0.60 4.79
C ILE A 136 -15.20 0.47 3.79
N ALA A 137 -15.54 1.57 3.09
CA ALA A 137 -16.59 1.56 2.08
C ALA A 137 -16.26 0.64 0.90
N GLY A 138 -15.01 0.65 0.43
CA GLY A 138 -14.52 -0.22 -0.63
C GLY A 138 -14.58 -1.69 -0.23
N ALA A 139 -14.13 -2.03 0.99
CA ALA A 139 -14.21 -3.40 1.50
C ALA A 139 -15.67 -3.90 1.61
N MET A 140 -16.57 -3.04 2.11
CA MET A 140 -18.00 -3.31 2.15
C MET A 140 -18.56 -3.55 0.74
N GLY A 141 -18.22 -2.68 -0.22
CA GLY A 141 -18.64 -2.82 -1.62
C GLY A 141 -18.16 -4.11 -2.28
N ILE A 142 -16.90 -4.50 -2.07
CA ILE A 142 -16.36 -5.79 -2.55
C ILE A 142 -17.17 -6.94 -1.95
N LYS A 143 -17.44 -6.89 -0.64
CA LYS A 143 -18.18 -7.95 0.04
C LYS A 143 -19.64 -8.04 -0.42
N MET A 144 -20.28 -6.91 -0.75
CA MET A 144 -21.62 -6.90 -1.32
C MET A 144 -21.65 -7.47 -2.75
N ALA A 145 -20.65 -7.14 -3.56
CA ALA A 145 -20.55 -7.63 -4.93
C ALA A 145 -20.16 -9.12 -5.02
N GLU A 146 -19.31 -9.57 -4.10
CA GLU A 146 -18.84 -10.95 -4.04
C GLU A 146 -18.93 -11.51 -2.59
N PRO A 147 -20.13 -11.90 -2.12
CA PRO A 147 -20.39 -12.30 -0.73
C PRO A 147 -19.52 -13.46 -0.19
N GLU A 148 -19.03 -14.31 -1.09
CA GLU A 148 -18.17 -15.45 -0.72
C GLU A 148 -16.70 -15.07 -0.53
N ARG A 149 -16.25 -13.87 -0.97
CA ARG A 149 -14.83 -13.48 -0.88
C ARG A 149 -14.41 -13.23 0.56
N ASP A 150 -13.17 -13.59 0.87
CA ASP A 150 -12.52 -13.25 2.14
C ASP A 150 -11.89 -11.86 2.02
N VAL A 151 -12.64 -10.81 2.40
CA VAL A 151 -12.19 -9.43 2.24
C VAL A 151 -11.42 -8.98 3.48
N ILE A 152 -10.17 -8.57 3.28
CA ILE A 152 -9.32 -8.00 4.31
C ILE A 152 -8.93 -6.58 3.89
N CYS A 153 -9.42 -5.62 4.67
CA CYS A 153 -9.18 -4.20 4.53
C CYS A 153 -8.00 -3.77 5.38
N PHE A 154 -6.96 -3.23 4.77
CA PHE A 154 -5.87 -2.57 5.48
C PHE A 154 -6.18 -1.10 5.59
N THR A 155 -6.02 -0.53 6.77
CA THR A 155 -6.25 0.89 7.00
C THR A 155 -5.30 1.41 8.08
N GLY A 156 -4.84 2.66 7.94
CA GLY A 156 -4.10 3.35 9.00
C GLY A 156 -5.05 4.08 9.95
N ASP A 157 -4.61 4.38 11.17
CA ASP A 157 -5.39 5.13 12.16
C ASP A 157 -5.94 6.47 11.62
N GLY A 158 -5.13 7.24 10.89
CA GLY A 158 -5.55 8.50 10.31
C GLY A 158 -6.64 8.37 9.24
N THR A 159 -6.53 7.38 8.34
CA THR A 159 -7.52 7.17 7.27
C THR A 159 -8.80 6.51 7.81
N TYR A 160 -8.69 5.63 8.81
CA TYR A 160 -9.83 5.09 9.56
C TYR A 160 -10.71 6.22 10.09
N MET A 161 -10.13 7.27 10.69
CA MET A 161 -10.89 8.38 11.25
C MET A 161 -11.60 9.27 10.22
N MET A 162 -11.28 9.17 8.92
CA MET A 162 -11.93 9.98 7.89
C MET A 162 -13.33 9.47 7.51
N ALA A 163 -13.54 8.16 7.56
CA ALA A 163 -14.81 7.53 7.18
C ALA A 163 -15.19 6.36 8.10
N ASN A 164 -14.86 6.47 9.39
CA ASN A 164 -15.12 5.42 10.39
C ASN A 164 -16.61 5.07 10.52
N SER A 165 -17.52 6.01 10.23
CA SER A 165 -18.97 5.84 10.34
C SER A 165 -19.51 4.71 9.46
N GLU A 166 -18.81 4.37 8.38
CA GLU A 166 -19.18 3.23 7.54
C GLU A 166 -19.05 1.89 8.27
N MET A 167 -18.32 1.84 9.38
CA MET A 167 -18.34 0.69 10.27
C MET A 167 -19.73 0.44 10.86
N ALA A 168 -20.45 1.51 11.25
CA ALA A 168 -21.82 1.41 11.74
C ALA A 168 -22.78 0.97 10.64
N THR A 169 -22.59 1.46 9.40
CA THR A 169 -23.31 0.98 8.21
C THR A 169 -23.11 -0.53 8.01
N ALA A 170 -21.84 -0.98 8.00
CA ALA A 170 -21.49 -2.39 7.83
C ALA A 170 -22.09 -3.27 8.94
N ALA A 171 -22.04 -2.83 10.19
CA ALA A 171 -22.64 -3.54 11.32
C ALA A 171 -24.16 -3.62 11.20
N MET A 172 -24.83 -2.50 10.92
CA MET A 172 -26.28 -2.45 10.69
C MET A 172 -26.72 -3.39 9.56
N MET A 173 -25.94 -3.46 8.48
CA MET A 173 -26.23 -4.31 7.33
C MET A 173 -25.78 -5.77 7.51
N GLY A 174 -25.05 -6.09 8.59
CA GLY A 174 -24.51 -7.43 8.84
C GLY A 174 -23.45 -7.88 7.83
N ILE A 175 -22.73 -6.95 7.20
CA ILE A 175 -21.75 -7.26 6.15
C ILE A 175 -20.43 -7.69 6.79
N SER A 176 -20.00 -8.92 6.49
CA SER A 176 -18.81 -9.54 7.10
C SER A 176 -17.53 -9.33 6.30
N PHE A 177 -16.64 -8.48 6.80
CA PHE A 177 -15.26 -8.33 6.32
C PHE A 177 -14.31 -8.06 7.49
N THR A 178 -13.02 -8.28 7.28
CA THR A 178 -11.98 -8.01 8.29
C THR A 178 -11.32 -6.67 7.99
N VAL A 179 -11.07 -5.87 9.02
CA VAL A 179 -10.27 -4.65 8.96
C VAL A 179 -9.05 -4.81 9.85
N VAL A 180 -7.87 -4.57 9.30
CA VAL A 180 -6.61 -4.47 10.04
C VAL A 180 -6.24 -3.00 10.11
N VAL A 181 -6.35 -2.43 11.31
CA VAL A 181 -5.96 -1.04 11.59
C VAL A 181 -4.51 -1.05 12.08
N THR A 182 -3.61 -0.44 11.30
CA THR A 182 -2.24 -0.16 11.75
C THR A 182 -2.20 1.20 12.43
N ASP A 183 -2.15 1.19 13.75
CA ASP A 183 -2.06 2.38 14.58
C ASP A 183 -0.59 2.79 14.72
N ASN A 184 -0.16 3.76 13.90
CA ASN A 184 1.17 4.35 14.00
C ASN A 184 1.14 5.78 14.57
N ARG A 185 -0.02 6.18 15.13
CA ARG A 185 -0.25 7.45 15.82
C ARG A 185 -0.06 8.65 14.89
N GLY A 186 -0.61 8.59 13.69
CA GLY A 186 -0.71 9.72 12.76
C GLY A 186 -0.53 9.35 11.29
N PHE A 187 0.00 10.31 10.52
CA PHE A 187 0.24 10.19 9.09
C PHE A 187 1.70 9.82 8.79
N GLY A 188 2.10 8.60 9.18
CA GLY A 188 3.49 8.15 9.10
C GLY A 188 4.18 8.33 7.74
N CYS A 189 3.51 8.01 6.62
CA CYS A 189 4.09 8.19 5.29
C CYS A 189 4.34 9.66 4.92
N ILE A 190 3.48 10.58 5.36
CA ILE A 190 3.63 12.02 5.13
C ILE A 190 4.77 12.54 6.00
N ASN A 191 4.86 12.07 7.25
CA ASN A 191 5.98 12.39 8.14
C ASN A 191 7.33 11.97 7.54
N ARG A 192 7.43 10.75 7.03
CA ARG A 192 8.66 10.27 6.36
C ARG A 192 8.99 11.08 5.12
N LEU A 193 8.00 11.51 4.33
CA LEU A 193 8.23 12.39 3.18
C LEU A 193 8.73 13.79 3.61
N GLN A 194 8.15 14.36 4.66
CA GLN A 194 8.57 15.63 5.23
C GLN A 194 10.04 15.57 5.69
N MET A 195 10.41 14.52 6.43
CA MET A 195 11.80 14.29 6.84
C MET A 195 12.71 14.01 5.63
N GLY A 196 12.22 13.24 4.65
CA GLY A 196 12.95 12.88 3.43
C GLY A 196 13.33 14.10 2.58
N THR A 197 12.52 15.15 2.63
CA THR A 197 12.77 16.45 1.97
C THR A 197 13.50 17.46 2.86
N GLY A 198 13.97 17.02 4.04
CA GLY A 198 14.80 17.82 4.96
C GLY A 198 13.99 18.67 5.94
N GLY A 199 12.66 18.57 5.93
CA GLY A 199 11.82 19.19 6.94
C GLY A 199 12.00 18.53 8.31
N ALA A 200 11.74 19.27 9.38
CA ALA A 200 11.52 18.65 10.70
C ALA A 200 10.09 18.10 10.77
N GLU A 201 9.86 17.10 11.61
CA GLU A 201 8.54 16.57 11.90
C GLU A 201 7.60 17.67 12.42
N PHE A 202 6.38 17.74 11.88
CA PHE A 202 5.38 18.74 12.28
C PHE A 202 3.99 18.30 11.84
N ASN A 203 3.05 18.22 12.78
CA ASN A 203 1.62 17.95 12.55
C ASN A 203 1.26 16.67 11.77
N ASN A 204 2.21 15.78 11.50
CA ASN A 204 1.93 14.51 10.83
C ASN A 204 1.78 13.36 11.82
N LEU A 205 2.73 13.18 12.74
CA LEU A 205 2.52 12.30 13.88
C LEU A 205 1.82 13.08 14.99
N LEU A 206 0.92 12.44 15.72
CA LEU A 206 0.13 13.07 16.77
C LEU A 206 1.02 13.64 17.89
N LYS A 207 2.17 13.00 18.16
CA LYS A 207 3.16 13.48 19.12
C LYS A 207 3.83 14.80 18.72
N ASP A 208 3.88 15.10 17.42
CA ASP A 208 4.53 16.29 16.85
C ASP A 208 3.49 17.36 16.45
N ALA A 209 2.23 17.16 16.86
CA ALA A 209 1.17 18.15 16.73
C ALA A 209 1.08 19.03 17.98
N VAL A 210 0.46 20.20 17.87
CA VAL A 210 0.15 21.03 19.05
C VAL A 210 -0.98 20.38 19.83
N HIS A 211 -0.73 20.03 21.08
CA HIS A 211 -1.73 19.43 21.96
C HIS A 211 -1.50 19.82 23.42
N GLU A 212 -2.58 20.10 24.15
CA GLU A 212 -2.55 20.15 25.62
C GLU A 212 -2.65 18.75 26.23
N GLN A 213 -3.40 17.87 25.58
CA GLN A 213 -3.58 16.46 25.94
C GLN A 213 -3.29 15.60 24.72
N PRO A 214 -2.36 14.64 24.78
CA PRO A 214 -2.10 13.72 23.67
C PRO A 214 -3.36 12.93 23.31
N SER A 215 -3.61 12.78 22.01
CA SER A 215 -4.65 11.87 21.54
C SER A 215 -4.29 10.43 21.90
N ALA A 216 -5.23 9.71 22.51
CA ALA A 216 -5.09 8.32 22.92
C ALA A 216 -6.34 7.51 22.56
N ILE A 217 -6.76 7.62 21.29
CA ILE A 217 -7.95 6.93 20.78
C ILE A 217 -7.75 5.42 20.88
N ASP A 218 -8.67 4.75 21.55
CA ASP A 218 -8.75 3.29 21.53
C ASP A 218 -9.57 2.87 20.31
N PHE A 219 -8.88 2.60 19.18
CA PHE A 219 -9.54 2.25 17.92
C PHE A 219 -10.34 0.95 18.00
N ALA A 220 -9.97 0.02 18.89
CA ALA A 220 -10.72 -1.21 19.08
C ALA A 220 -12.06 -0.88 19.75
N LYS A 221 -12.05 -0.14 20.87
CA LYS A 221 -13.30 0.30 21.52
C LYS A 221 -14.12 1.24 20.64
N HIS A 222 -13.48 2.08 19.83
CA HIS A 222 -14.17 2.95 18.89
C HIS A 222 -14.93 2.13 17.83
N ALA A 223 -14.31 1.08 17.28
CA ALA A 223 -14.98 0.15 16.37
C ALA A 223 -16.10 -0.65 17.06
N GLU A 224 -15.86 -1.11 18.30
CA GLU A 224 -16.86 -1.80 19.12
C GLU A 224 -18.11 -0.93 19.34
N ALA A 225 -17.92 0.35 19.66
CA ALA A 225 -19.00 1.32 19.85
C ALA A 225 -19.86 1.53 18.58
N MET A 226 -19.31 1.22 17.40
CA MET A 226 -20.03 1.24 16.12
C MET A 226 -20.64 -0.12 15.74
N GLY A 227 -20.56 -1.12 16.63
CA GLY A 227 -21.19 -2.44 16.43
C GLY A 227 -20.31 -3.49 15.77
N ALA A 228 -19.00 -3.23 15.60
CA ALA A 228 -18.07 -4.25 15.12
C ALA A 228 -17.64 -5.19 16.25
N THR A 229 -17.28 -6.43 15.90
CA THR A 229 -16.43 -7.22 16.79
C THR A 229 -15.01 -6.70 16.64
N SER A 230 -14.32 -6.40 17.74
CA SER A 230 -12.99 -5.81 17.65
C SER A 230 -12.05 -6.22 18.78
N LEU A 231 -10.76 -6.18 18.50
CA LEU A 231 -9.71 -6.39 19.48
C LEU A 231 -8.44 -5.62 19.11
N LYS A 232 -7.66 -5.25 20.12
CA LYS A 232 -6.29 -4.79 19.96
C LYS A 232 -5.33 -5.95 20.25
N VAL A 233 -4.33 -6.13 19.39
CA VAL A 233 -3.28 -7.14 19.51
C VAL A 233 -1.92 -6.46 19.72
N GLY A 234 -1.06 -7.09 20.51
CA GLY A 234 0.26 -6.57 20.88
C GLY A 234 1.43 -7.12 20.05
N SER A 235 1.19 -8.12 19.19
CA SER A 235 2.26 -8.75 18.41
C SER A 235 1.78 -9.31 17.07
N ILE A 236 2.72 -9.63 16.18
CA ILE A 236 2.44 -10.31 14.92
C ILE A 236 1.82 -11.70 15.14
N GLY A 237 2.28 -12.45 16.15
CA GLY A 237 1.69 -13.75 16.48
C GLY A 237 0.23 -13.64 16.95
N GLU A 238 -0.09 -12.61 17.74
CA GLU A 238 -1.47 -12.33 18.15
C GLU A 238 -2.34 -11.87 16.97
N LEU A 239 -1.79 -11.06 16.04
CA LEU A 239 -2.45 -10.69 14.80
C LEU A 239 -2.80 -11.93 13.96
N GLU A 240 -1.85 -12.85 13.77
CA GLU A 240 -2.10 -14.11 13.05
C GLU A 240 -3.17 -14.97 13.74
N ALA A 241 -3.12 -15.08 15.07
CA ALA A 241 -4.12 -15.81 15.84
C ALA A 241 -5.51 -15.18 15.75
N ALA A 242 -5.61 -13.85 15.68
CA ALA A 242 -6.85 -13.11 15.46
C ALA A 242 -7.38 -13.33 14.04
N LEU A 243 -6.52 -13.18 13.03
CA LEU A 243 -6.86 -13.41 11.63
C LEU A 243 -7.38 -14.83 11.39
N ALA A 244 -6.79 -15.85 12.03
CA ALA A 244 -7.25 -17.24 11.91
C ALA A 244 -8.71 -17.45 12.35
N LYS A 245 -9.23 -16.59 13.23
CA LYS A 245 -10.60 -16.68 13.76
C LYS A 245 -11.64 -15.93 12.92
N ARG A 246 -11.21 -15.11 11.96
CA ARG A 246 -12.09 -14.16 11.24
C ARG A 246 -13.31 -14.78 10.58
N HIS A 247 -13.21 -16.01 10.07
CA HIS A 247 -14.33 -16.70 9.41
C HIS A 247 -15.45 -17.10 10.38
N MET A 248 -15.18 -17.12 11.68
CA MET A 248 -16.18 -17.41 12.72
C MET A 248 -16.96 -16.15 13.13
N ILE A 249 -16.51 -14.95 12.72
CA ILE A 249 -17.11 -13.68 13.12
C ILE A 249 -18.17 -13.27 12.10
N LYS A 250 -19.33 -12.83 12.60
CA LYS A 250 -20.42 -12.25 11.81
C LYS A 250 -20.41 -10.74 11.97
N GLY A 251 -20.78 -10.01 10.90
CA GLY A 251 -20.56 -8.57 10.82
C GLY A 251 -19.08 -8.19 10.64
N PRO A 252 -18.75 -6.90 10.72
CA PRO A 252 -17.38 -6.42 10.54
C PRO A 252 -16.50 -6.81 11.73
N TYR A 253 -15.26 -7.22 11.42
CA TYR A 253 -14.26 -7.65 12.40
C TYR A 253 -13.02 -6.75 12.34
N VAL A 254 -12.71 -6.03 13.41
CA VAL A 254 -11.61 -5.05 13.44
C VAL A 254 -10.48 -5.53 14.35
N ILE A 255 -9.28 -5.67 13.78
CA ILE A 255 -8.06 -6.01 14.50
C ILE A 255 -7.15 -4.79 14.47
N VAL A 256 -6.84 -4.24 15.65
CA VAL A 256 -5.95 -3.08 15.79
C VAL A 256 -4.57 -3.56 16.23
N ILE A 257 -3.53 -3.11 15.55
CA ILE A 257 -2.13 -3.40 15.93
C ILE A 257 -1.31 -2.10 15.95
N ASP A 258 -0.52 -1.93 17.00
CA ASP A 258 0.42 -0.81 17.08
C ASP A 258 1.61 -1.06 16.15
N THR A 259 1.92 -0.07 15.32
CA THR A 259 3.01 -0.13 14.34
C THR A 259 4.00 1.02 14.53
N ASP A 260 5.25 0.78 14.12
CA ASP A 260 6.27 1.81 14.09
C ASP A 260 6.06 2.72 12.86
N PRO A 261 5.90 4.05 13.02
CA PRO A 261 5.71 4.97 11.90
C PRO A 261 6.96 5.16 11.02
N TYR A 262 8.16 4.77 11.45
CA TYR A 262 9.41 5.11 10.76
C TYR A 262 9.92 4.10 9.73
N PRO A 263 9.88 2.77 9.97
CA PRO A 263 10.35 1.79 9.02
C PRO A 263 9.61 1.85 7.69
N SER A 264 10.35 1.70 6.59
CA SER A 264 9.80 1.49 5.25
C SER A 264 10.78 0.66 4.41
N THR A 265 10.28 -0.01 3.39
CA THR A 265 11.09 -0.92 2.57
C THR A 265 12.23 -0.18 1.85
N PRO A 266 13.49 -0.64 1.96
CA PRO A 266 14.64 0.00 1.30
C PRO A 266 14.81 -0.39 -0.18
N HIS A 267 13.94 -1.28 -0.69
CA HIS A 267 14.01 -1.86 -2.03
C HIS A 267 13.17 -1.05 -3.03
N GLY A 268 13.64 -0.97 -4.29
CA GLY A 268 12.96 -0.23 -5.37
C GLY A 268 13.89 0.28 -6.48
N GLY A 269 15.21 0.21 -6.27
CA GLY A 269 16.24 0.40 -7.31
C GLY A 269 16.29 1.79 -7.96
N THR A 270 15.46 2.73 -7.51
CA THR A 270 15.31 4.08 -8.03
C THR A 270 15.10 5.04 -6.89
N TRP A 271 15.48 6.30 -7.09
CA TRP A 271 15.18 7.34 -6.11
C TRP A 271 13.75 7.84 -6.30
N TRP A 272 13.11 8.28 -5.22
CA TRP A 272 11.77 8.84 -5.29
C TRP A 272 11.84 10.29 -5.77
N GLU A 273 11.32 10.55 -6.97
CA GLU A 273 11.34 11.89 -7.55
C GLU A 273 10.24 12.77 -6.96
N VAL A 274 10.57 13.43 -5.84
CA VAL A 274 9.74 14.45 -5.21
C VAL A 274 10.51 15.76 -5.16
N ALA A 275 9.87 16.85 -5.60
CA ALA A 275 10.48 18.17 -5.57
C ALA A 275 10.77 18.59 -4.13
N VAL A 276 11.99 19.10 -3.91
CA VAL A 276 12.41 19.70 -2.64
C VAL A 276 12.25 21.22 -2.76
N PRO A 277 11.77 21.93 -1.71
CA PRO A 277 11.63 23.38 -1.74
C PRO A 277 12.90 24.08 -2.23
N GLU A 278 12.73 25.02 -3.16
CA GLU A 278 13.83 25.78 -3.74
C GLU A 278 14.47 26.76 -2.74
N VAL A 279 13.65 27.34 -1.85
CA VAL A 279 14.08 28.29 -0.83
C VAL A 279 13.70 27.77 0.55
N SER A 280 14.66 27.76 1.47
CA SER A 280 14.43 27.42 2.87
C SER A 280 15.50 27.97 3.80
N GLU A 281 15.07 28.45 4.97
CA GLU A 281 15.96 28.82 6.08
C GLU A 281 16.61 27.59 6.73
N ARG A 282 16.03 26.39 6.56
CA ARG A 282 16.58 25.14 7.11
C ARG A 282 17.72 24.61 6.26
N GLU A 283 18.86 24.38 6.90
CA GLU A 283 20.04 23.80 6.25
C GLU A 283 19.77 22.42 5.65
N THR A 284 19.09 21.55 6.39
CA THR A 284 18.71 20.20 5.95
C THR A 284 17.88 20.20 4.66
N VAL A 285 17.01 21.20 4.47
CA VAL A 285 16.23 21.34 3.23
C VAL A 285 17.13 21.77 2.07
N ARG A 286 18.04 22.73 2.30
CA ARG A 286 19.01 23.18 1.27
C ARG A 286 19.93 22.03 0.82
N GLU A 287 20.36 21.18 1.75
CA GLU A 287 21.14 19.98 1.44
C GLU A 287 20.36 18.97 0.58
N LYS A 288 19.11 18.67 0.96
CA LYS A 288 18.23 17.79 0.18
C LYS A 288 17.93 18.36 -1.20
N ARG A 289 17.79 19.68 -1.32
CA ARG A 289 17.60 20.37 -2.60
C ARG A 289 18.81 20.18 -3.52
N LYS A 290 20.03 20.36 -3.01
CA LYS A 290 21.27 20.11 -3.75
C LYS A 290 21.36 18.65 -4.23
N ALA A 291 21.01 17.69 -3.38
CA ALA A 291 20.99 16.27 -3.75
C ALA A 291 19.94 15.97 -4.84
N TYR A 292 18.75 16.57 -4.75
CA TYR A 292 17.69 16.47 -5.75
C TYR A 292 18.13 17.02 -7.12
N GLU A 293 18.74 18.21 -7.17
CA GLU A 293 19.24 18.81 -8.42
C GLU A 293 20.35 17.97 -9.06
N GLN A 294 21.22 17.37 -8.25
CA GLN A 294 22.24 16.42 -8.71
C GLN A 294 21.63 15.12 -9.26
N ALA A 295 20.50 14.67 -8.72
CA ALA A 295 19.81 13.48 -9.21
C ALA A 295 19.07 13.76 -10.53
N ILE A 296 18.45 14.94 -10.65
CA ILE A 296 17.79 15.39 -11.88
C ILE A 296 18.77 15.61 -13.02
N SER A 297 19.94 16.19 -12.77
CA SER A 297 20.94 16.41 -13.84
C SER A 297 21.47 15.10 -14.45
N LYS A 298 21.30 13.98 -13.75
CA LYS A 298 21.65 12.63 -14.22
C LYS A 298 20.48 11.92 -14.90
N ARG A 299 19.28 12.52 -14.95
CA ARG A 299 18.13 11.97 -15.64
C ARG A 299 18.39 12.05 -17.13
N GLY A 300 18.51 10.89 -17.78
CA GLY A 300 18.57 10.82 -19.24
C GLY A 300 17.34 11.50 -19.84
N GLY A 301 17.58 12.39 -20.81
CA GLY A 301 16.54 13.15 -21.50
C GLY A 301 15.56 12.28 -22.25
#